data_AF-A0A2D0NC50-F1
#
_entry.id   AF-A0A2D0NC50-F1
#
_cell.length_a   1.000
_cell.length_b   1.000
_cell.length_c   1.000
_cell.angle_alpha   90.00
_cell.angle_beta   90.00
_cell.angle_gamma   90.00
#
_symmetry.space_group_name_H-M   'P 1'
#
loop_
_entity.id
_entity.type
_entity.pdbx_description
1 polymer ?
#
loop_
_entity_poly.entity_id
_entity_poly.type
_entity_poly.pdbx_seq_one_letter_code
_entity_poly.pdbx_strand_id
1 'polypeptide(L)'
;MQEEMISEEIYIQNAGLVILNAYLSSFFDRCGLTEDSGFKSQDAAERAAQLLQYVVVGENRQKEEDLVLNKILCGIPVETIISEAFTPSESEKEISEQMLQAIISHWELIKNSSAEGFRESWLWREGKLMRKEKYWELKVEQRPFDVLLDYKPFSISPVSFSWMEYPIKVIWR
;
A
#
# COMPACT_ATOMS: atom_id res chain seq x y z
N MET A 1 -19.89 13.56 -25.87
CA MET A 1 -19.79 12.08 -25.77
C MET A 1 -18.33 11.82 -25.43
N GLN A 2 -18.00 11.66 -24.15
CA GLN A 2 -16.62 11.35 -23.75
C GLN A 2 -16.37 9.90 -24.15
N GLU A 3 -15.38 9.68 -25.02
CA GLU A 3 -14.85 8.35 -25.28
C GLU A 3 -14.36 7.81 -23.94
N GLU A 4 -15.06 6.81 -23.40
CA GLU A 4 -14.49 5.97 -22.35
C GLU A 4 -13.32 5.24 -23.01
N MET A 5 -12.10 5.78 -22.84
CA MET A 5 -10.90 4.98 -22.97
C MET A 5 -11.09 3.76 -22.07
N ILE A 6 -11.18 2.58 -22.67
CA ILE A 6 -11.20 1.30 -21.95
C ILE A 6 -9.82 1.18 -21.29
N SER A 7 -9.72 1.71 -20.08
CA SER A 7 -8.55 1.52 -19.23
C SER A 7 -8.59 0.09 -18.72
N GLU A 8 -7.52 -0.68 -18.95
CA GLU A 8 -7.41 -2.03 -18.40
C GLU A 8 -7.65 -2.02 -16.88
N GLU A 9 -8.54 -2.92 -16.44
CA GLU A 9 -8.87 -3.09 -15.04
C GLU A 9 -7.97 -4.16 -14.44
N ILE A 10 -7.26 -3.81 -13.37
CA ILE A 10 -6.37 -4.74 -12.66
C ILE A 10 -6.99 -5.06 -11.30
N TYR A 11 -7.32 -6.32 -11.08
CA TYR A 11 -7.85 -6.81 -9.81
C TYR A 11 -6.71 -7.14 -8.86
N ILE A 12 -6.82 -6.70 -7.60
CA ILE A 12 -5.81 -6.87 -6.57
C ILE A 12 -6.46 -7.31 -5.25
N GLN A 13 -5.66 -7.88 -4.34
CA GLN A 13 -6.11 -8.41 -3.06
C GLN A 13 -5.66 -7.58 -1.84
N ASN A 14 -4.76 -6.63 -2.05
CA ASN A 14 -4.15 -5.80 -1.00
C ASN A 14 -4.52 -4.32 -1.13
N ALA A 15 -5.69 -4.00 -1.68
CA ALA A 15 -6.15 -2.63 -1.92
C ALA A 15 -6.18 -1.78 -0.63
N GLY A 16 -6.29 -2.45 0.52
CA GLY A 16 -6.24 -1.86 1.84
C GLY A 16 -4.93 -1.17 2.21
N LEU A 17 -3.84 -1.47 1.51
CA LEU A 17 -2.51 -0.90 1.73
C LEU A 17 -2.49 0.63 1.74
N VAL A 18 -3.43 1.28 1.05
CA VAL A 18 -3.60 2.75 1.03
C VAL A 18 -3.94 3.35 2.40
N ILE A 19 -4.40 2.55 3.37
CA ILE A 19 -4.57 2.97 4.77
C ILE A 19 -3.24 3.40 5.39
N LEU A 20 -2.13 2.79 4.96
CA LEU A 20 -0.80 3.07 5.48
C LEU A 20 -0.17 4.34 4.89
N ASN A 21 -0.83 5.01 3.94
CA ASN A 21 -0.29 6.15 3.18
C ASN A 21 0.46 7.17 4.05
N ALA A 22 -0.15 7.63 5.15
CA ALA A 22 0.44 8.64 6.03
C ALA A 22 1.74 8.18 6.75
N TYR A 23 2.03 6.88 6.75
CA TYR A 23 3.17 6.27 7.42
C TYR A 23 4.26 5.78 6.45
N LEU A 24 3.94 5.62 5.15
CA LEU A 24 4.84 4.99 4.18
C LEU A 24 6.18 5.71 4.02
N SER A 25 6.19 7.04 3.93
CA SER A 25 7.45 7.80 3.79
C SER A 25 8.38 7.59 4.97
N SER A 26 7.86 7.65 6.20
CA SER A 26 8.67 7.40 7.40
C SER A 26 9.08 5.93 7.52
N PHE A 27 8.22 5.01 7.11
CA PHE A 27 8.53 3.58 7.07
C PHE A 27 9.72 3.29 6.15
N PHE A 28 9.71 3.80 4.92
CA PHE A 28 10.81 3.58 3.98
C PHE A 28 12.13 4.25 4.43
N ASP A 29 12.04 5.44 5.03
CA ASP A 29 13.20 6.13 5.62
C ASP A 29 13.83 5.32 6.75
N ARG A 30 13.01 4.80 7.67
CA ARG A 30 13.48 3.96 8.79
C ARG A 30 14.07 2.63 8.33
N CYS A 31 13.57 2.06 7.22
CA CYS A 31 14.17 0.90 6.57
C CYS A 31 15.45 1.25 5.78
N GLY A 32 15.83 2.53 5.70
CA GLY A 32 17.01 3.00 5.00
C GLY A 32 16.90 2.93 3.48
N LEU A 33 15.69 2.95 2.92
CA LEU A 33 15.44 2.78 1.48
C LEU A 33 15.36 4.12 0.72
N THR A 34 15.08 5.21 1.43
CA THR A 34 14.94 6.55 0.85
C THR A 34 16.05 7.50 1.28
N GLU A 35 16.32 8.49 0.45
CA GLU A 35 17.23 9.64 0.68
C GLU A 35 16.72 10.83 -0.15
N ASP A 36 16.87 12.06 0.35
CA ASP A 36 16.55 13.30 -0.37
C ASP A 36 15.20 13.28 -1.12
N SER A 37 14.14 12.81 -0.46
CA SER A 37 12.76 12.70 -0.98
C SER A 37 12.53 11.66 -2.10
N GLY A 38 13.43 10.71 -2.30
CA GLY A 38 13.28 9.60 -3.26
C GLY A 38 13.82 8.28 -2.74
N PHE A 39 13.62 7.19 -3.50
CA PHE A 39 14.34 5.93 -3.25
C PHE A 39 15.82 6.07 -3.65
N LYS A 40 16.71 5.43 -2.88
CA LYS A 40 18.16 5.47 -3.11
C LYS A 40 18.57 4.81 -4.44
N SER A 41 17.79 3.85 -4.90
CA SER A 41 18.02 3.09 -6.13
C SER A 41 16.74 2.38 -6.56
N GLN A 42 16.77 1.81 -7.78
CA GLN A 42 15.73 0.91 -8.26
C GLN A 42 15.57 -0.31 -7.33
N ASP A 43 16.67 -0.94 -6.92
CA ASP A 43 16.66 -2.06 -5.97
C ASP A 43 16.00 -1.68 -4.62
N ALA A 44 16.21 -0.45 -4.16
CA ALA A 44 15.57 0.03 -2.94
C ALA A 44 14.04 0.21 -3.10
N ALA A 45 13.59 0.67 -4.26
CA ALA A 45 12.16 0.75 -4.59
C ALA A 45 11.53 -0.65 -4.70
N GLU A 46 12.19 -1.60 -5.37
CA GLU A 46 11.71 -2.97 -5.49
C GLU A 46 11.64 -3.66 -4.14
N ARG A 47 12.66 -3.47 -3.30
CA ARG A 47 12.68 -3.94 -1.91
C ARG A 47 11.54 -3.33 -1.09
N ALA A 48 11.26 -2.04 -1.28
CA ALA A 48 10.13 -1.36 -0.65
C ALA A 48 8.80 -2.00 -1.06
N ALA A 49 8.60 -2.28 -2.35
CA ALA A 49 7.39 -2.93 -2.86
C ALA A 49 7.19 -4.33 -2.23
N GLN A 50 8.26 -5.13 -2.12
CA GLN A 50 8.22 -6.44 -1.45
C GLN A 50 7.94 -6.31 0.05
N LEU A 51 8.54 -5.32 0.73
CA LEU A 51 8.28 -5.04 2.15
C LEU A 51 6.83 -4.64 2.41
N LEU A 52 6.22 -3.84 1.54
CA LEU A 52 4.79 -3.53 1.64
C LEU A 52 3.94 -4.81 1.60
N GLN A 53 4.31 -5.79 0.77
CA GLN A 53 3.58 -7.05 0.71
C GLN A 53 3.75 -7.86 1.99
N TYR A 54 4.96 -7.87 2.55
CA TYR A 54 5.20 -8.46 3.87
C TYR A 54 4.37 -7.79 4.96
N VAL A 55 4.23 -6.45 4.95
CA VAL A 55 3.38 -5.72 5.90
C VAL A 55 1.93 -6.18 5.81
N VAL A 56 1.42 -6.39 4.58
CA VAL A 56 0.04 -6.83 4.34
C VAL A 56 -0.19 -8.27 4.81
N VAL A 57 0.69 -9.21 4.43
CA VAL A 57 0.44 -10.65 4.64
C VAL A 57 0.98 -11.13 6.00
N GLY A 58 2.03 -10.51 6.53
CA GLY A 58 2.68 -10.89 7.79
C GLY A 58 3.66 -12.05 7.68
N GLU A 59 3.76 -12.69 6.51
CA GLU A 59 4.69 -13.79 6.23
C GLU A 59 5.48 -13.52 4.95
N ASN A 60 6.58 -14.26 4.78
CA ASN A 60 7.45 -14.13 3.60
C ASN A 60 6.83 -14.84 2.39
N ARG A 61 5.82 -14.19 1.80
CA ARG A 61 5.11 -14.65 0.62
C ARG A 61 5.06 -13.53 -0.41
N GLN A 62 5.90 -13.64 -1.43
CA GLN A 62 5.90 -12.74 -2.57
C GLN A 62 5.30 -13.46 -3.77
N LYS A 63 4.29 -12.84 -4.36
CA LYS A 63 3.82 -13.21 -5.69
C LYS A 63 3.75 -11.96 -6.52
N GLU A 64 4.20 -12.06 -7.76
CA GLU A 64 4.19 -10.93 -8.69
C GLU A 64 2.79 -10.32 -8.88
N GLU A 65 1.74 -11.16 -8.90
CA GLU A 65 0.34 -10.73 -9.02
C GLU A 65 -0.15 -9.86 -7.85
N ASP A 66 0.45 -10.02 -6.66
CA ASP A 66 0.09 -9.25 -5.47
C ASP A 66 0.82 -7.89 -5.41
N LEU A 67 1.86 -7.69 -6.23
CA LEU A 67 2.75 -6.51 -6.14
C LEU A 67 2.27 -5.29 -6.94
N VAL A 68 1.17 -5.38 -7.67
CA VAL A 68 0.69 -4.31 -8.56
C VAL A 68 0.55 -2.97 -7.82
N LEU A 69 -0.20 -2.94 -6.71
CA LEU A 69 -0.38 -1.71 -5.93
C LEU A 69 0.94 -1.24 -5.30
N ASN A 70 1.76 -2.19 -4.84
CA ASN A 70 3.03 -1.94 -4.19
C ASN A 70 4.00 -1.22 -5.14
N LYS A 71 4.07 -1.68 -6.39
CA LYS A 71 4.85 -1.04 -7.46
C LYS A 71 4.42 0.39 -7.68
N ILE A 72 3.10 0.63 -7.83
CA ILE A 72 2.56 1.99 -8.03
C ILE A 72 2.93 2.90 -6.86
N LEU A 73 2.77 2.44 -5.61
CA LEU A 73 3.12 3.20 -4.40
C LEU A 73 4.64 3.49 -4.31
N CYS A 74 5.47 2.63 -4.89
CA CYS A 74 6.92 2.79 -4.94
C CYS A 74 7.41 3.49 -6.21
N GLY A 75 6.52 3.96 -7.09
CA GLY A 75 6.88 4.63 -8.34
C GLY A 75 7.46 3.71 -9.42
N ILE A 76 7.24 2.40 -9.31
CA ILE A 76 7.72 1.38 -10.25
C ILE A 76 6.65 1.14 -11.33
N PRO A 77 7.01 1.06 -12.62
CA PRO A 77 6.09 0.64 -13.68
C PRO A 77 5.51 -0.76 -13.39
N VAL A 78 4.20 -0.94 -13.60
CA VAL A 78 3.48 -2.18 -13.23
C VAL A 78 4.04 -3.41 -13.96
N GLU A 79 4.57 -3.20 -15.17
CA GLU A 79 5.14 -4.19 -16.08
C GLU A 79 6.54 -4.67 -15.65
N THR A 80 7.17 -3.97 -14.69
CA THR A 80 8.49 -4.34 -14.16
C THR A 80 8.39 -5.63 -13.37
N ILE A 81 9.09 -6.68 -13.78
CA ILE A 81 9.11 -7.95 -13.06
C ILE A 81 10.02 -7.83 -11.85
N ILE A 82 9.45 -8.03 -10.65
CA ILE A 82 10.22 -8.04 -9.40
C ILE A 82 10.55 -9.50 -9.04
N SER A 83 11.77 -9.72 -8.56
CA SER A 83 12.20 -11.04 -8.08
C SER A 83 11.30 -11.54 -6.95
N GLU A 84 10.94 -12.81 -6.95
CA GLU A 84 10.25 -13.44 -5.81
C GLU A 84 11.21 -13.71 -4.64
N ALA A 85 12.52 -13.65 -4.88
CA ALA A 85 13.53 -13.85 -3.85
C ALA A 85 13.57 -12.64 -2.91
N PHE A 86 12.86 -12.77 -1.80
CA PHE A 86 12.79 -11.77 -0.75
C PHE A 86 12.93 -12.44 0.61
N THR A 87 13.61 -11.77 1.54
CA THR A 87 13.57 -12.11 2.97
C THR A 87 13.75 -10.80 3.73
N PRO A 88 12.78 -10.39 4.56
CA PRO A 88 12.95 -9.21 5.39
C PRO A 88 13.97 -9.51 6.48
N SER A 89 14.89 -8.57 6.70
CA SER A 89 15.77 -8.58 7.85
C SER A 89 14.98 -8.43 9.14
N GLU A 90 15.56 -8.81 10.28
CA GLU A 90 14.88 -8.69 11.57
C GLU A 90 14.50 -7.24 11.90
N SER A 91 15.38 -6.29 11.56
CA SER A 91 15.11 -4.86 11.73
C SER A 91 13.91 -4.40 10.90
N GLU A 92 13.77 -4.85 9.65
CA GLU A 92 12.62 -4.49 8.81
C GLU A 92 11.31 -5.10 9.33
N LYS A 93 11.35 -6.31 9.88
CA LYS A 93 10.17 -6.91 10.53
C LYS A 93 9.74 -6.09 11.75
N GLU A 94 10.69 -5.72 12.60
CA GLU A 94 10.42 -4.87 13.77
C GLU A 94 9.83 -3.51 13.36
N ILE A 95 10.40 -2.85 12.35
CA ILE A 95 9.89 -1.57 11.83
C ILE A 95 8.48 -1.74 11.25
N SER A 96 8.21 -2.85 10.56
CA SER A 96 6.89 -3.17 10.01
C SER A 96 5.84 -3.33 11.12
N GLU A 97 6.14 -4.11 12.14
CA GLU A 97 5.25 -4.29 13.29
C GLU A 97 5.03 -2.97 14.05
N GLN A 98 6.08 -2.17 14.24
CA GLN A 98 5.94 -0.86 14.89
C GLN A 98 5.05 0.11 14.10
N MET A 99 5.12 0.10 12.77
CA MET A 99 4.21 0.90 11.93
C MET A 99 2.76 0.46 12.12
N LEU A 100 2.50 -0.85 12.08
CA LEU A 100 1.15 -1.39 12.29
C LEU A 100 0.61 -1.05 13.68
N GLN A 101 1.43 -1.18 14.71
CA GLN A 101 1.03 -0.82 16.08
C GLN A 101 0.74 0.68 16.21
N ALA A 102 1.53 1.54 15.56
CA ALA A 102 1.31 2.98 15.58
C ALA A 102 -0.04 3.36 14.96
N ILE A 103 -0.36 2.83 13.78
CA ILE A 103 -1.63 3.14 13.11
C ILE A 103 -2.84 2.58 13.87
N ILE A 104 -2.74 1.36 14.40
CA ILE A 104 -3.78 0.75 15.25
C ILE A 104 -4.02 1.60 16.49
N SER A 105 -2.94 2.02 17.17
CA SER A 105 -3.03 2.82 18.39
C SER A 105 -3.64 4.21 18.14
N HIS A 106 -3.36 4.82 17.00
CA HIS A 106 -3.93 6.12 16.63
C HIS A 106 -5.41 6.03 16.20
N TRP A 107 -5.86 4.87 15.71
CA TRP A 107 -7.25 4.68 15.31
C TRP A 107 -8.06 4.10 16.48
N GLU A 108 -8.51 4.99 17.36
CA GLU A 108 -9.17 4.67 18.64
C GLU A 108 -10.26 3.58 18.60
N LEU A 109 -11.05 3.53 17.52
CA LEU A 109 -12.13 2.54 17.39
C LEU A 109 -11.65 1.11 17.15
N ILE A 110 -10.41 0.92 16.69
CA ILE A 110 -9.82 -0.38 16.40
C ILE A 110 -8.56 -0.66 17.25
N LYS A 111 -8.24 0.18 18.23
CA LYS A 111 -7.00 0.10 19.02
C LYS A 111 -6.78 -1.22 19.78
N ASN A 112 -7.82 -2.03 19.92
CA ASN A 112 -7.75 -3.35 20.56
C ASN A 112 -7.53 -4.49 19.56
N SER A 113 -7.43 -4.19 18.25
CA SER A 113 -7.11 -5.17 17.22
C SER A 113 -5.65 -5.61 17.32
N SER A 114 -5.40 -6.91 17.07
CA SER A 114 -4.03 -7.39 16.82
C SER A 114 -3.56 -6.92 15.44
N ALA A 115 -2.24 -6.97 15.19
CA ALA A 115 -1.68 -6.69 13.87
C ALA A 115 -2.24 -7.64 12.79
N GLU A 116 -2.44 -8.91 13.14
CA GLU A 116 -3.07 -9.91 12.26
C GLU A 116 -4.53 -9.55 11.95
N GLY A 117 -5.34 -9.22 12.98
CA GLY A 117 -6.72 -8.78 12.76
C GLY A 117 -6.81 -7.49 11.96
N PHE A 118 -5.84 -6.59 12.10
CA PHE A 118 -5.73 -5.38 11.28
C PHE A 118 -5.42 -5.73 9.81
N ARG A 119 -4.46 -6.62 9.55
CA ARG A 119 -4.13 -7.10 8.21
C ARG A 119 -5.37 -7.67 7.51
N GLU A 120 -6.08 -8.58 8.15
CA GLU A 120 -7.25 -9.25 7.57
C GLU A 120 -8.44 -8.30 7.35
N SER A 121 -8.67 -7.38 8.29
CA SER A 121 -9.82 -6.48 8.23
C SER A 121 -9.61 -5.31 7.27
N TRP A 122 -8.37 -4.81 7.20
CA TRP A 122 -8.07 -3.50 6.61
C TRP A 122 -7.06 -3.55 5.47
N LEU A 123 -6.05 -4.44 5.47
CA LEU A 123 -5.01 -4.44 4.43
C LEU A 123 -5.31 -5.44 3.31
N TRP A 124 -5.71 -6.66 3.66
CA TRP A 124 -6.12 -7.71 2.71
C TRP A 124 -7.56 -7.49 2.26
N ARG A 125 -7.72 -6.54 1.34
CA ARG A 125 -8.99 -6.12 0.77
C ARG A 125 -8.95 -6.20 -0.74
N GLU A 126 -9.96 -6.84 -1.32
CA GLU A 126 -10.13 -6.85 -2.75
C GLU A 126 -10.32 -5.43 -3.27
N GLY A 127 -9.77 -5.17 -4.43
CA GLY A 127 -9.96 -3.90 -5.11
C GLY A 127 -9.62 -3.97 -6.58
N LYS A 128 -9.87 -2.85 -7.23
CA LYS A 128 -9.72 -2.70 -8.66
C LYS A 128 -9.00 -1.40 -8.98
N LEU A 129 -7.88 -1.53 -9.67
CA LEU A 129 -7.10 -0.43 -10.20
C LEU A 129 -7.50 -0.15 -11.65
N MET A 130 -7.65 1.13 -11.99
CA MET A 130 -7.87 1.59 -13.35
C MET A 130 -6.93 2.74 -13.66
N ARG A 131 -6.21 2.64 -14.77
CA ARG A 131 -5.36 3.71 -15.25
C ARG A 131 -6.21 4.83 -15.86
N LYS A 132 -6.12 6.05 -15.34
CA LYS A 132 -6.67 7.26 -15.99
C LYS A 132 -5.52 8.12 -16.51
N GLU A 133 -5.81 9.13 -17.33
CA GLU A 133 -4.78 9.95 -17.99
C GLU A 133 -3.76 10.57 -17.01
N LYS A 134 -4.23 11.02 -15.83
CA LYS A 134 -3.42 11.78 -14.87
C LYS A 134 -3.31 11.14 -13.48
N TYR A 135 -3.96 10.00 -13.25
CA TYR A 135 -4.02 9.36 -11.95
C TYR A 135 -4.39 7.88 -12.08
N TRP A 136 -4.15 7.10 -11.03
CA TRP A 136 -4.72 5.77 -10.85
C TRP A 136 -5.99 5.87 -10.03
N GLU A 137 -7.08 5.24 -10.47
CA GLU A 137 -8.27 5.08 -9.64
C GLU A 137 -8.22 3.71 -8.95
N LEU A 138 -8.22 3.69 -7.62
CA LEU A 138 -8.36 2.48 -6.83
C LEU A 138 -9.76 2.42 -6.22
N LYS A 139 -10.56 1.43 -6.60
CA LYS A 139 -11.83 1.10 -5.96
C LYS A 139 -11.62 -0.06 -5.00
N VAL A 140 -11.93 0.12 -3.72
CA VAL A 140 -11.82 -0.93 -2.71
C VAL A 140 -13.19 -1.57 -2.49
N GLU A 141 -13.24 -2.89 -2.41
CA GLU A 141 -14.45 -3.63 -2.08
C GLU A 141 -14.97 -3.20 -0.70
N GLN A 142 -16.26 -2.88 -0.59
CA GLN A 142 -16.86 -2.38 0.65
C GLN A 142 -17.36 -3.52 1.54
N ARG A 143 -17.16 -3.39 2.85
CA ARG A 143 -17.70 -4.30 3.88
C ARG A 143 -18.47 -3.51 4.95
N PRO A 144 -19.42 -4.14 5.69
CA PRO A 144 -20.27 -3.42 6.65
C PRO A 144 -19.52 -2.60 7.72
N PHE A 145 -18.35 -3.08 8.17
CA PHE A 145 -17.55 -2.39 9.18
C PHE A 145 -16.71 -1.23 8.63
N ASP A 146 -16.71 -0.98 7.32
CA ASP A 146 -16.01 0.15 6.70
C ASP A 146 -16.57 1.51 7.14
N VAL A 147 -17.72 1.53 7.81
CA VAL A 147 -18.22 2.72 8.54
C VAL A 147 -17.19 3.29 9.53
N LEU A 148 -16.28 2.46 10.05
CA LEU A 148 -15.22 2.92 10.95
C LEU A 148 -14.20 3.83 10.26
N LEU A 149 -14.08 3.78 8.92
CA LEU A 149 -13.18 4.65 8.14
C LEU A 149 -13.55 6.13 8.26
N ASP A 150 -14.78 6.46 8.66
CA ASP A 150 -15.20 7.85 8.88
C ASP A 150 -14.51 8.49 10.10
N TYR A 151 -13.93 7.66 10.98
CA TYR A 151 -13.35 8.07 12.25
C TYR A 151 -11.82 7.95 12.28
N LYS A 152 -11.19 7.61 11.16
CA LYS A 152 -9.73 7.51 11.07
C LYS A 152 -9.09 8.91 11.19
N PRO A 153 -7.94 9.05 11.87
CA PRO A 153 -7.27 10.34 12.03
C PRO A 153 -6.36 10.72 10.84
N PHE A 154 -6.35 9.94 9.76
CA PHE A 154 -5.43 10.09 8.63
C PHE A 154 -6.15 10.07 7.27
N SER A 155 -5.52 10.64 6.24
CA SER A 155 -6.06 10.58 4.87
C SER A 155 -5.59 9.32 4.13
N ILE A 156 -6.53 8.70 3.41
CA ILE A 156 -6.26 7.57 2.50
C ILE A 156 -6.39 7.98 1.02
N SER A 157 -6.74 9.23 0.74
CA SER A 157 -6.98 9.73 -0.63
C SER A 157 -6.77 11.24 -0.73
N PRO A 158 -6.09 11.77 -1.75
CA PRO A 158 -5.27 11.02 -2.70
C PRO A 158 -3.99 10.48 -2.02
N VAL A 159 -3.43 9.41 -2.58
CA VAL A 159 -2.09 8.91 -2.24
C VAL A 159 -1.11 9.46 -3.29
N SER A 160 -0.07 10.16 -2.84
CA SER A 160 0.92 10.78 -3.71
C SER A 160 2.23 10.97 -2.97
N PHE A 161 3.30 10.39 -3.52
CA PHE A 161 4.68 10.60 -3.05
C PHE A 161 5.51 11.25 -4.15
N SER A 162 6.62 11.89 -3.78
CA SER A 162 7.53 12.60 -4.70
C SER A 162 8.16 11.70 -5.77
N TRP A 163 8.26 10.39 -5.52
CA TRP A 163 8.76 9.39 -6.47
C TRP A 163 7.68 8.78 -7.36
N MET A 164 6.40 9.13 -7.18
CA MET A 164 5.32 8.60 -8.00
C MET A 164 5.09 9.46 -9.24
N GLU A 165 4.95 8.83 -10.41
CA GLU A 165 4.59 9.53 -11.65
C GLU A 165 3.14 10.05 -11.62
N TYR A 166 2.22 9.28 -11.03
CA TYR A 166 0.82 9.62 -10.96
C TYR A 166 0.23 9.31 -9.58
N PRO A 167 -0.57 10.21 -8.99
CA PRO A 167 -1.24 9.94 -7.71
C PRO A 167 -2.31 8.85 -7.87
N ILE A 168 -2.69 8.26 -6.74
CA ILE A 168 -3.82 7.32 -6.65
C ILE A 168 -5.00 8.06 -6.02
N LYS A 169 -6.12 8.13 -6.75
CA LYS A 169 -7.42 8.49 -6.21
C LYS A 169 -8.07 7.22 -5.66
N VAL A 170 -8.22 7.16 -4.34
CA VAL A 170 -8.88 6.03 -3.67
C VAL A 170 -10.38 6.32 -3.52
N ILE A 171 -11.19 5.37 -3.95
CA ILE A 171 -12.63 5.29 -3.76
C ILE A 171 -12.87 4.13 -2.78
N TRP A 172 -13.09 4.49 -1.54
CA TRP A 172 -13.41 3.56 -0.47
C TRP A 172 -14.52 4.21 0.36
N ARG A 173 -15.75 3.75 0.07
CA ARG A 173 -17.04 4.44 0.27
C ARG A 173 -17.39 5.44 -0.82
#